data_AF-A0A2K2CI60-F1
#
_entry.id   AF-A0A2K2CI60-F1
#
_cell.length_a   1.000
_cell.length_b   1.000
_cell.length_c   1.000
_cell.angle_alpha   90.00
_cell.angle_beta   90.00
_cell.angle_gamma   90.00
#
_symmetry.space_group_name_H-M   'P 1'
#
loop_
_entity.id
_entity.type
_entity.pdbx_description
1 polymer ?
#
loop_
_entity_poly.entity_id
_entity_poly.type
_entity_poly.pdbx_seq_one_letter_code
_entity_poly.pdbx_strand_id
1 'polypeptide(L)'
;MYTLAGDTNRRGDVRHTWVPSVPDAIRLNLNVDWLSFRPTQRQFFNLFRQVHDRYLRLQSVSLPHRVMRMPAAPVLPPPMDKVTYHIIVLRDQRPGRGNSKVEFLKKETDNYVVAWRIISIVNQLNQVQVPWCTFCDHTVESHIVGVPLVTNYSSRYNDGLDAVYIDNNSLENCMDFLAKLYQNPNLSVTDEGKRLIQTLFVMLGEAQRFGPVQRYVLYYAMRNPATHYVLDLKTNTYMFNLIKNWGLTSNAILSLWLEILNGNMLIPDHRVDIASEVAFYKDKSQAAVVRVTEKGCYNLLKFEKDFFWIDIERGEYEQRFAMKALKTLAGGNVYLVKYDPILVQKILMRLGGYRGCFDS
;
A
#
# COMPACT_ATOMS: atom_id res chain seq x y z
N MET A 1 -28.11 -11.70 30.99
CA MET A 1 -27.84 -13.12 31.25
C MET A 1 -27.21 -13.66 29.97
N TYR A 2 -25.92 -13.98 30.04
CA TYR A 2 -25.10 -14.43 28.90
C TYR A 2 -25.37 -15.90 28.63
N THR A 3 -25.36 -16.31 27.36
CA THR A 3 -25.15 -17.72 27.01
C THR A 3 -24.12 -17.79 25.89
N LEU A 4 -22.93 -18.24 26.29
CA LEU A 4 -21.90 -18.79 25.43
C LEU A 4 -22.37 -20.17 24.97
N ALA A 5 -22.36 -20.42 23.66
CA ALA A 5 -22.25 -21.78 23.14
C ALA A 5 -20.88 -21.86 22.48
N GLY A 6 -19.98 -22.59 23.13
CA GLY A 6 -18.72 -22.98 22.55
C GLY A 6 -18.97 -23.98 21.44
N ASP A 7 -18.20 -23.86 20.36
CA ASP A 7 -17.93 -25.02 19.52
C ASP A 7 -16.43 -25.09 19.27
N THR A 8 -15.80 -25.93 20.07
CA THR A 8 -14.45 -26.44 19.87
C THR A 8 -14.53 -27.53 18.81
N ASN A 9 -14.24 -27.18 17.56
CA ASN A 9 -13.71 -28.16 16.63
C ASN A 9 -12.50 -27.60 15.89
N ARG A 10 -11.35 -28.15 16.30
CA ARG A 10 -10.01 -27.93 15.78
C ARG A 10 -9.90 -28.56 14.40
N ARG A 11 -10.07 -27.77 13.36
CA ARG A 11 -9.43 -27.82 12.03
C ARG A 11 -10.07 -26.69 11.26
N GLY A 12 -9.34 -25.58 11.14
CA GLY A 12 -9.80 -24.42 10.40
C GLY A 12 -9.81 -24.74 8.91
N ASP A 13 -10.90 -25.35 8.45
CA ASP A 13 -11.24 -25.36 7.02
C ASP A 13 -11.62 -23.93 6.64
N VAL A 14 -10.63 -23.15 6.24
CA VAL A 14 -10.83 -21.89 5.52
C VAL A 14 -11.37 -22.28 4.14
N ARG A 15 -12.70 -22.40 4.02
CA ARG A 15 -13.33 -22.52 2.71
C ARG A 15 -13.19 -21.19 1.98
N HIS A 16 -12.21 -21.13 1.06
CA HIS A 16 -12.11 -20.06 0.08
C HIS A 16 -13.23 -20.24 -0.95
N THR A 17 -14.41 -19.64 -0.71
CA THR A 17 -15.38 -19.45 -1.78
C THR A 17 -14.88 -18.37 -2.73
N TRP A 18 -14.23 -18.80 -3.80
CA TRP A 18 -13.99 -17.99 -4.98
C TRP A 18 -15.34 -17.65 -5.61
N VAL A 19 -15.67 -16.37 -5.69
CA VAL A 19 -16.78 -15.87 -6.52
C VAL A 19 -16.15 -15.36 -7.82
N PRO A 20 -16.15 -16.16 -8.90
CA PRO A 20 -15.86 -15.65 -10.24
C PRO A 20 -17.07 -14.89 -10.79
N SER A 21 -16.82 -13.96 -11.71
CA SER A 21 -17.75 -13.00 -12.37
C SER A 21 -18.07 -11.79 -11.47
N VAL A 22 -17.84 -10.54 -11.86
CA VAL A 22 -18.47 -9.76 -12.96
C VAL A 22 -17.58 -8.53 -13.29
N PRO A 23 -17.60 -7.98 -14.53
CA PRO A 23 -16.98 -6.70 -14.91
C PRO A 23 -17.33 -5.49 -14.01
N ASP A 24 -18.43 -5.54 -13.25
CA ASP A 24 -18.81 -4.54 -12.24
C ASP A 24 -17.88 -4.52 -11.00
N ALA A 25 -17.04 -5.54 -10.82
CA ALA A 25 -16.04 -5.61 -9.73
C ALA A 25 -14.93 -4.56 -9.83
N ILE A 26 -14.79 -3.88 -10.98
CA ILE A 26 -13.78 -2.83 -11.23
C ILE A 26 -14.17 -1.51 -10.51
N ARG A 27 -15.45 -1.32 -10.17
CA ARG A 27 -15.95 -0.13 -9.46
C ARG A 27 -16.55 -0.46 -8.10
N LEU A 28 -15.74 -1.02 -7.22
CA LEU A 28 -16.07 -0.98 -5.80
C LEU A 28 -15.64 0.38 -5.24
N ASN A 29 -16.59 1.31 -5.21
CA ASN A 29 -16.46 2.52 -4.41
C ASN A 29 -16.12 2.11 -2.98
N LEU A 30 -15.03 2.65 -2.44
CA LEU A 30 -14.86 2.65 -0.99
C LEU A 30 -16.09 3.34 -0.39
N ASN A 31 -16.62 2.88 0.75
CA ASN A 31 -17.70 3.53 1.50
C ASN A 31 -17.25 4.88 2.12
N VAL A 32 -16.48 5.69 1.38
CA VAL A 32 -16.24 7.09 1.67
C VAL A 32 -17.19 7.82 0.75
N ASP A 33 -18.17 8.54 1.29
CA ASP A 33 -19.01 9.37 0.44
C ASP A 33 -18.11 10.26 -0.45
N TRP A 34 -17.03 10.83 0.11
CA TRP A 34 -15.98 11.58 -0.60
C TRP A 34 -14.96 12.16 0.41
N LEU A 35 -13.76 12.54 -0.06
CA LEU A 35 -12.78 13.36 0.67
C LEU A 35 -12.93 14.84 0.26
N SER A 36 -12.88 15.79 1.19
CA SER A 36 -12.85 17.22 0.82
C SER A 36 -11.48 17.60 0.23
N PHE A 37 -11.40 18.64 -0.59
CA PHE A 37 -10.11 19.24 -0.98
C PHE A 37 -9.36 19.84 0.22
N ARG A 38 -10.09 20.18 1.30
CA ARG A 38 -9.55 20.52 2.62
C ARG A 38 -10.01 19.48 3.64
N PRO A 39 -9.46 18.26 3.58
CA PRO A 39 -9.93 17.18 4.41
C PRO A 39 -9.63 17.44 5.89
N THR A 40 -10.48 16.95 6.78
CA THR A 40 -10.18 16.90 8.22
C THR A 40 -9.31 15.69 8.55
N GLN A 41 -8.66 15.70 9.72
CA GLN A 41 -7.92 14.54 10.24
C GLN A 41 -8.80 13.27 10.24
N ARG A 42 -10.06 13.42 10.64
CA ARG A 42 -11.05 12.33 10.67
C ARG A 42 -11.31 11.77 9.27
N GLN A 43 -11.43 12.63 8.26
CA GLN A 43 -11.63 12.18 6.88
C GLN A 43 -10.42 11.44 6.33
N PHE A 44 -9.20 11.92 6.57
CA PHE A 44 -7.98 11.18 6.20
C PHE A 44 -7.87 9.84 6.93
N PHE A 45 -8.09 9.82 8.24
CA PHE A 45 -8.06 8.58 9.01
C PHE A 45 -9.10 7.55 8.50
N ASN A 46 -10.31 8.02 8.19
CA ASN A 46 -11.35 7.19 7.60
C ASN A 46 -10.93 6.65 6.22
N LEU A 47 -10.32 7.47 5.37
CA LEU A 47 -9.79 7.02 4.08
C LEU A 47 -8.77 5.89 4.27
N PHE A 48 -7.78 6.11 5.15
CA PHE A 48 -6.72 5.12 5.41
C PHE A 48 -7.32 3.80 5.92
N ARG A 49 -8.21 3.87 6.92
CA ARG A 49 -8.91 2.69 7.45
C ARG A 49 -9.67 1.94 6.36
N GLN A 50 -10.39 2.63 5.49
CA GLN A 50 -11.17 1.99 4.43
C GLN A 50 -10.31 1.35 3.35
N VAL A 51 -9.20 1.99 2.98
CA VAL A 51 -8.21 1.39 2.09
C VAL A 51 -7.64 0.14 2.73
N HIS A 52 -7.23 0.19 4.00
CA HIS A 52 -6.74 -0.98 4.74
C HIS A 52 -7.78 -2.09 4.82
N ASP A 53 -9.03 -1.77 5.18
CA ASP A 53 -10.14 -2.74 5.21
C ASP A 53 -10.38 -3.37 3.84
N ARG A 54 -10.21 -2.61 2.74
CA ARG A 54 -10.31 -3.13 1.38
C ARG A 54 -9.19 -4.10 1.06
N TYR A 55 -7.95 -3.71 1.32
CA TYR A 55 -6.81 -4.59 1.09
C TYR A 55 -6.89 -5.85 1.96
N LEU A 56 -7.45 -5.77 3.17
CA LEU A 56 -7.71 -6.93 4.03
C LEU A 56 -8.70 -7.92 3.43
N ARG A 57 -9.66 -7.45 2.64
CA ARG A 57 -10.62 -8.30 1.92
C ARG A 57 -10.03 -8.92 0.66
N LEU A 58 -9.03 -8.26 0.07
CA LEU A 58 -8.45 -8.66 -1.22
C LEU A 58 -7.17 -9.49 -1.07
N GLN A 59 -6.43 -9.34 0.04
CA GLN A 59 -5.24 -10.14 0.34
C GLN A 59 -5.55 -11.63 0.26
N SER A 60 -4.62 -12.46 -0.22
CA SER A 60 -4.72 -13.91 0.02
C SER A 60 -3.71 -14.48 0.98
N VAL A 61 -2.78 -13.67 1.49
CA VAL A 61 -2.02 -14.00 2.69
C VAL A 61 -2.35 -12.99 3.77
N SER A 62 -2.76 -13.49 4.93
CA SER A 62 -2.82 -12.70 6.16
C SER A 62 -1.72 -13.15 7.11
N LEU A 63 -0.95 -12.21 7.65
CA LEU A 63 0.02 -12.49 8.70
C LEU A 63 -0.74 -12.66 10.05
N PRO A 64 -0.62 -13.79 10.77
CA PRO A 64 -1.35 -14.03 12.01
C PRO A 64 -0.71 -13.32 13.21
N HIS A 65 -1.49 -12.48 13.89
CA HIS A 65 -1.52 -12.32 15.36
C HIS A 65 -2.61 -11.32 15.76
N ARG A 66 -3.11 -11.41 17.00
CA ARG A 66 -4.30 -10.68 17.53
C ARG A 66 -4.26 -9.15 17.45
N VAL A 67 -3.12 -8.54 17.13
CA VAL A 67 -2.95 -7.08 16.96
C VAL A 67 -2.77 -6.68 15.49
N MET A 68 -2.58 -7.66 14.59
CA MET A 68 -2.14 -7.45 13.21
C MET A 68 -3.03 -8.25 12.25
N ARG A 69 -4.27 -7.81 12.05
CA ARG A 69 -4.91 -8.02 10.75
C ARG A 69 -4.29 -6.97 9.83
N MET A 70 -3.08 -7.27 9.34
CA MET A 70 -2.38 -6.40 8.40
C MET A 70 -2.88 -6.69 6.99
N PRO A 71 -3.36 -5.68 6.24
CA PRO A 71 -3.62 -5.85 4.82
C PRO A 71 -2.30 -6.06 4.07
N ALA A 72 -2.07 -7.26 3.55
CA ALA A 72 -1.19 -7.40 2.39
C ALA A 72 -1.92 -6.88 1.14
N ALA A 73 -1.19 -6.40 0.13
CA ALA A 73 -1.81 -6.23 -1.18
C ALA A 73 -2.42 -7.56 -1.66
N PRO A 74 -3.58 -7.53 -2.36
CA PRO A 74 -4.17 -8.70 -2.98
C PRO A 74 -3.16 -9.62 -3.66
N VAL A 75 -3.46 -10.92 -3.62
CA VAL A 75 -2.93 -11.98 -4.50
C VAL A 75 -3.76 -11.92 -5.78
N LEU A 76 -3.27 -11.87 -7.01
CA LEU A 76 -1.96 -11.81 -7.66
C LEU A 76 -2.02 -10.61 -8.67
N PRO A 77 -1.02 -10.31 -9.55
CA PRO A 77 -1.39 -10.08 -10.93
C PRO A 77 -1.99 -11.41 -11.39
N PRO A 78 -3.29 -11.48 -11.68
CA PRO A 78 -3.79 -12.63 -12.40
C PRO A 78 -3.12 -12.63 -13.79
N PRO A 79 -3.49 -13.53 -14.72
CA PRO A 79 -3.31 -13.18 -16.13
C PRO A 79 -3.68 -11.69 -16.36
N MET A 80 -3.11 -11.06 -17.40
CA MET A 80 -3.27 -9.62 -17.65
C MET A 80 -4.74 -9.11 -17.68
N ASP A 81 -5.71 -10.03 -17.59
CA ASP A 81 -7.17 -9.85 -17.55
C ASP A 81 -7.79 -9.51 -16.17
N LYS A 82 -7.05 -9.45 -15.04
CA LYS A 82 -7.67 -9.11 -13.73
C LYS A 82 -6.84 -8.22 -12.80
N VAL A 83 -6.13 -7.23 -13.36
CA VAL A 83 -5.62 -6.11 -12.55
C VAL A 83 -6.80 -5.44 -11.85
N THR A 84 -6.76 -5.39 -10.52
CA THR A 84 -7.83 -4.78 -9.75
C THR A 84 -7.52 -3.33 -9.41
N TYR A 85 -8.58 -2.53 -9.38
CA TYR A 85 -8.53 -1.10 -9.18
C TYR A 85 -9.54 -0.66 -8.11
N HIS A 86 -9.27 0.48 -7.49
CA HIS A 86 -10.28 1.21 -6.73
C HIS A 86 -10.21 2.70 -7.03
N ILE A 87 -11.30 3.38 -6.72
CA ILE A 87 -11.42 4.83 -6.93
C ILE A 87 -11.42 5.54 -5.57
N ILE A 88 -10.60 6.57 -5.45
CA ILE A 88 -10.71 7.57 -4.38
C ILE A 88 -11.40 8.80 -4.97
N VAL A 89 -12.48 9.26 -4.33
CA VAL A 89 -13.24 10.43 -4.76
C VAL A 89 -12.94 11.61 -3.85
N LEU A 90 -12.52 12.72 -4.44
CA LEU A 90 -12.41 14.02 -3.78
C LEU A 90 -13.52 14.94 -4.29
N ARG A 91 -14.07 15.81 -3.43
CA ARG A 91 -15.06 16.82 -3.81
C ARG A 91 -14.56 18.22 -3.47
N ASP A 92 -14.77 19.12 -4.42
CA ASP A 92 -14.58 20.55 -4.21
C ASP A 92 -15.79 21.10 -3.45
N GLN A 93 -15.56 21.54 -2.22
CA GLN A 93 -16.58 22.17 -1.38
C GLN A 93 -16.45 23.69 -1.33
N ARG A 94 -15.56 24.28 -2.13
CA ARG A 94 -15.35 25.73 -2.13
C ARG A 94 -16.58 26.44 -2.69
N PRO A 95 -17.05 27.51 -2.03
CA PRO A 95 -18.17 28.31 -2.54
C PRO A 95 -17.91 28.78 -3.98
N GLY A 96 -18.91 28.66 -4.86
CA GLY A 96 -18.83 29.14 -6.24
C GLY A 96 -18.05 28.26 -7.24
N ARG A 97 -17.42 27.15 -6.80
CA ARG A 97 -16.63 26.25 -7.68
C ARG A 97 -17.39 25.02 -8.20
N GLY A 98 -18.73 25.04 -8.10
CA GLY A 98 -19.62 24.16 -8.87
C GLY A 98 -19.49 22.65 -8.57
N ASN A 99 -19.53 22.24 -7.29
CA ASN A 99 -19.65 20.85 -6.81
C ASN A 99 -18.91 19.81 -7.67
N SER A 100 -17.69 20.13 -8.11
CA SER A 100 -16.91 19.22 -8.93
C SER A 100 -16.33 18.11 -8.07
N LYS A 101 -16.16 16.93 -8.66
CA LYS A 101 -15.44 15.82 -8.02
C LYS A 101 -14.27 15.38 -8.86
N VAL A 102 -13.19 15.00 -8.20
CA VAL A 102 -12.00 14.39 -8.81
C VAL A 102 -11.97 12.93 -8.40
N GLU A 103 -11.88 12.04 -9.38
CA GLU A 103 -11.76 10.60 -9.15
C GLU A 103 -10.34 10.17 -9.47
N PHE A 104 -9.70 9.45 -8.54
CA PHE A 104 -8.37 8.87 -8.71
C PHE A 104 -8.49 7.36 -8.85
N LEU A 105 -8.02 6.83 -9.97
CA LEU A 105 -7.89 5.40 -10.19
C LEU A 105 -6.60 4.90 -9.56
N LYS A 106 -6.71 3.96 -8.63
CA LYS A 106 -5.59 3.35 -7.94
C LYS A 106 -5.46 1.88 -8.29
N LYS A 107 -4.26 1.47 -8.70
CA LYS A 107 -3.93 0.07 -8.95
C LYS A 107 -3.68 -0.62 -7.62
N GLU A 108 -4.29 -1.77 -7.40
CA GLU A 108 -4.27 -2.41 -6.07
C GLU A 108 -3.05 -3.27 -5.81
N THR A 109 -2.37 -3.71 -6.87
CA THR A 109 -1.12 -4.49 -6.76
C THR A 109 0.00 -3.72 -6.07
N ASP A 110 -0.03 -2.40 -6.19
CA ASP A 110 1.02 -1.51 -5.71
C ASP A 110 0.48 -0.22 -5.06
N ASN A 111 -0.84 -0.05 -4.94
CA ASN A 111 -1.46 1.13 -4.36
C ASN A 111 -1.04 2.47 -4.99
N TYR A 112 -0.56 2.49 -6.24
CA TYR A 112 -0.23 3.74 -6.94
C TYR A 112 -1.45 4.34 -7.63
N VAL A 113 -1.48 5.68 -7.72
CA VAL A 113 -2.43 6.41 -8.55
C VAL A 113 -1.96 6.31 -10.00
N VAL A 114 -2.79 5.75 -10.87
CA VAL A 114 -2.43 5.51 -12.29
C VAL A 114 -3.19 6.42 -13.25
N ALA A 115 -4.37 6.90 -12.85
CA ALA A 115 -5.16 7.83 -13.64
C ALA A 115 -6.05 8.70 -12.75
N TRP A 116 -6.53 9.83 -13.28
CA TRP A 116 -7.52 10.68 -12.62
C TRP A 116 -8.49 11.30 -13.62
N ARG A 117 -9.65 11.79 -13.16
CA ARG A 117 -10.57 12.56 -14.00
C ARG A 117 -11.34 13.59 -13.18
N ILE A 118 -11.82 14.64 -13.85
CA ILE A 118 -12.57 15.73 -13.22
C ILE A 118 -14.00 15.75 -13.73
N ILE A 119 -14.95 15.54 -12.84
CA ILE A 119 -16.36 15.46 -13.15
C ILE A 119 -17.06 16.68 -12.56
N SER A 120 -17.47 17.61 -13.43
CA SER A 120 -18.30 18.75 -13.04
C SER A 120 -19.76 18.34 -12.84
N ILE A 121 -20.55 19.19 -12.18
CA ILE A 121 -22.00 18.98 -12.06
C ILE A 121 -22.69 18.94 -13.44
N VAL A 122 -22.22 19.77 -14.38
CA VAL A 122 -22.74 19.81 -15.76
C VAL A 122 -22.51 18.48 -16.46
N ASN A 123 -21.33 17.89 -16.30
CA ASN A 123 -21.01 16.58 -16.87
C ASN A 123 -21.93 15.49 -16.32
N GLN A 124 -22.28 15.56 -15.02
CA GLN A 124 -23.21 14.61 -14.39
C GLN A 124 -24.63 14.75 -14.91
N LEU A 125 -25.13 15.99 -14.99
CA LEU A 125 -26.48 16.29 -15.49
C LEU A 125 -26.64 15.89 -16.96
N ASN A 126 -25.61 16.11 -17.77
CA ASN A 126 -25.64 15.82 -19.20
C ASN A 126 -25.19 14.39 -19.54
N GLN A 127 -24.90 13.56 -18.53
CA GLN A 127 -24.42 12.17 -18.70
C GLN A 127 -23.22 12.05 -19.66
N VAL A 128 -22.37 13.07 -19.70
CA VAL A 128 -21.23 13.11 -20.62
C VAL A 128 -20.12 12.22 -20.06
N GLN A 129 -19.61 11.32 -20.91
CA GLN A 129 -18.44 10.52 -20.56
C GLN A 129 -17.21 11.43 -20.43
N VAL A 130 -16.66 11.50 -19.21
CA VAL A 130 -15.46 12.29 -18.90
C VAL A 130 -14.22 11.41 -19.13
N PRO A 131 -13.27 11.84 -19.98
CA PRO A 131 -12.04 11.09 -20.22
C PRO A 131 -11.17 11.01 -18.96
N TRP A 132 -10.39 9.94 -18.87
CA TRP A 132 -9.34 9.81 -17.87
C TRP A 132 -8.07 10.51 -18.32
N CYS A 133 -7.31 11.03 -17.36
CA CYS A 133 -5.95 11.54 -17.54
C CYS A 133 -4.93 10.54 -16.96
N THR A 134 -3.78 10.42 -17.60
CA THR A 134 -2.66 9.54 -17.19
C THR A 134 -1.33 10.30 -17.23
N PHE A 135 -0.34 9.79 -16.47
CA PHE A 135 1.03 10.29 -16.51
C PHE A 135 1.80 9.69 -17.71
N CYS A 136 2.83 10.37 -18.22
CA CYS A 136 3.54 9.97 -19.44
C CYS A 136 4.24 8.60 -19.35
N ASP A 137 4.51 8.13 -18.14
CA ASP A 137 5.22 6.90 -17.83
C ASP A 137 4.30 5.76 -17.35
N HIS A 138 2.99 5.94 -17.45
CA HIS A 138 1.99 4.92 -17.14
C HIS A 138 1.09 4.58 -18.32
N THR A 139 0.92 3.29 -18.55
CA THR A 139 -0.11 2.73 -19.42
C THR A 139 -1.18 2.08 -18.56
N VAL A 140 -2.43 2.47 -18.74
CA VAL A 140 -3.60 1.81 -18.15
C VAL A 140 -4.37 1.12 -19.25
N GLU A 141 -4.92 -0.06 -18.98
CA GLU A 141 -5.60 -0.85 -19.99
C GLU A 141 -6.83 -0.10 -20.55
N SER A 142 -6.95 -0.03 -21.87
CA SER A 142 -7.97 0.78 -22.56
C SER A 142 -9.40 0.38 -22.24
N HIS A 143 -9.64 -0.90 -21.88
CA HIS A 143 -10.95 -1.35 -21.45
C HIS A 143 -11.38 -0.78 -20.08
N ILE A 144 -10.43 -0.25 -19.28
CA ILE A 144 -10.69 0.40 -17.98
C ILE A 144 -10.94 1.90 -18.16
N VAL A 145 -10.10 2.57 -18.95
CA VAL A 145 -10.05 4.05 -19.01
C VAL A 145 -10.44 4.64 -20.37
N GLY A 146 -10.70 3.83 -21.38
CA GLY A 146 -10.91 4.29 -22.77
C GLY A 146 -9.60 4.80 -23.39
N VAL A 147 -9.71 5.86 -24.19
CA VAL A 147 -8.55 6.61 -24.70
C VAL A 147 -8.22 7.72 -23.69
N PRO A 148 -7.14 7.61 -22.90
CA PRO A 148 -6.83 8.61 -21.90
C PRO A 148 -6.15 9.85 -22.51
N LEU A 149 -6.31 10.98 -21.83
CA LEU A 149 -5.46 12.15 -22.02
C LEU A 149 -4.11 11.90 -21.32
N VAL A 150 -3.03 11.83 -22.08
CA VAL A 150 -1.68 11.61 -21.52
C VAL A 150 -1.04 12.97 -21.24
N THR A 151 -0.59 13.19 -20.01
CA THR A 151 0.11 14.42 -19.61
C THR A 151 1.61 14.29 -19.82
N ASN A 152 2.33 15.42 -19.92
CA ASN A 152 3.80 15.42 -19.96
C ASN A 152 4.47 15.10 -18.61
N TYR A 153 3.70 15.07 -17.51
CA TYR A 153 4.24 14.81 -16.18
C TYR A 153 4.35 13.30 -15.91
N SER A 154 5.42 12.94 -15.20
CA SER A 154 5.76 11.56 -14.81
C SER A 154 5.18 11.24 -13.43
N SER A 155 4.79 9.97 -13.21
CA SER A 155 4.39 9.46 -11.90
C SER A 155 5.59 9.07 -11.03
N ARG A 156 6.74 8.78 -11.64
CA ARG A 156 7.97 8.48 -10.90
C ARG A 156 8.56 9.70 -10.19
N TYR A 157 9.24 9.42 -9.08
CA TYR A 157 10.12 10.34 -8.36
C TYR A 157 11.51 10.49 -9.04
N ASN A 158 11.56 10.60 -10.38
CA ASN A 158 12.79 10.47 -11.19
C ASN A 158 13.91 11.46 -10.80
N ASP A 159 13.54 12.69 -10.43
CA ASP A 159 14.50 13.74 -10.05
C ASP A 159 14.73 13.82 -8.53
N GLY A 160 14.12 12.91 -7.75
CA GLY A 160 14.12 12.91 -6.29
C GLY A 160 12.74 13.18 -5.69
N LEU A 161 12.64 12.98 -4.38
CA LEU A 161 11.51 13.42 -3.55
C LEU A 161 11.88 14.80 -2.97
N ASP A 162 12.18 15.76 -3.84
CA ASP A 162 12.58 17.09 -3.41
C ASP A 162 11.39 17.79 -2.74
N ALA A 163 11.60 18.27 -1.50
CA ALA A 163 10.67 19.10 -0.72
C ALA A 163 9.18 18.95 -1.07
N VAL A 164 8.52 17.95 -0.50
CA VAL A 164 7.06 17.77 -0.56
C VAL A 164 6.39 18.76 0.39
N TYR A 165 5.46 19.58 -0.09
CA TYR A 165 4.70 20.48 0.79
C TYR A 165 3.48 19.78 1.36
N ILE A 166 3.32 19.83 2.68
CA ILE A 166 2.15 19.28 3.38
C ILE A 166 1.66 20.33 4.39
N ASP A 167 0.57 20.97 4.02
CA ASP A 167 -0.23 21.88 4.83
C ASP A 167 -1.72 21.62 4.57
N ASN A 168 -2.58 22.47 5.16
CA ASN A 168 -4.04 22.33 5.05
C ASN A 168 -4.59 22.65 3.65
N ASN A 169 -3.81 23.30 2.78
CA ASN A 169 -4.19 23.69 1.43
C ASN A 169 -3.51 22.83 0.35
N SER A 170 -2.58 21.96 0.74
CA SER A 170 -1.75 21.20 -0.18
C SER A 170 -2.56 20.36 -1.15
N LEU A 171 -3.61 19.68 -0.66
CA LEU A 171 -4.48 18.88 -1.52
C LEU A 171 -5.30 19.76 -2.46
N GLU A 172 -5.78 20.92 -2.00
CA GLU A 172 -6.46 21.89 -2.86
C GLU A 172 -5.55 22.42 -3.98
N ASN A 173 -4.31 22.79 -3.65
CA ASN A 173 -3.31 23.24 -4.63
C ASN A 173 -3.02 22.14 -5.66
N CYS A 174 -2.93 20.88 -5.21
CA CYS A 174 -2.81 19.73 -6.11
C CYS A 174 -4.01 19.63 -7.04
N MET A 175 -5.24 19.79 -6.53
CA MET A 175 -6.45 19.70 -7.36
C MET A 175 -6.55 20.83 -8.38
N ASP A 176 -6.22 22.06 -7.99
CA ASP A 176 -6.18 23.20 -8.92
C ASP A 176 -5.12 23.01 -10.02
N PHE A 177 -3.99 22.39 -9.70
CA PHE A 177 -2.98 22.01 -10.69
C PHE A 177 -3.43 20.88 -11.61
N LEU A 178 -4.04 19.82 -11.07
CA LEU A 178 -4.63 18.75 -11.88
C LEU A 178 -5.74 19.26 -12.81
N ALA A 179 -6.50 20.27 -12.40
CA ALA A 179 -7.50 20.92 -13.24
C ALA A 179 -6.87 21.67 -14.42
N LYS A 180 -5.74 22.37 -14.21
CA LYS A 180 -4.97 22.98 -15.29
C LYS A 180 -4.41 21.93 -16.25
N LEU A 181 -3.87 20.82 -15.73
CA LEU A 181 -3.39 19.70 -16.54
C LEU A 181 -4.52 19.02 -17.33
N TYR A 182 -5.69 18.88 -16.73
CA TYR A 182 -6.85 18.31 -17.39
C TYR A 182 -7.29 19.16 -18.60
N GLN A 183 -7.24 20.49 -18.47
CA GLN A 183 -7.57 21.43 -19.54
C GLN A 183 -6.48 21.51 -20.63
N ASN A 184 -5.21 21.34 -20.24
CA ASN A 184 -4.07 21.34 -21.15
C ASN A 184 -3.06 20.24 -20.76
N PRO A 185 -3.21 19.00 -21.29
CA PRO A 185 -2.31 17.89 -20.98
C PRO A 185 -0.85 18.13 -21.38
N ASN A 186 -0.64 19.04 -22.33
CA ASN A 186 0.67 19.40 -22.89
C ASN A 186 1.39 20.52 -22.12
N LEU A 187 0.90 20.92 -20.93
CA LEU A 187 1.60 21.88 -20.09
C LEU A 187 3.06 21.46 -19.89
N SER A 188 3.97 22.42 -20.03
CA SER A 188 5.40 22.20 -19.78
C SER A 188 5.64 21.70 -18.35
N VAL A 189 6.60 20.80 -18.22
CA VAL A 189 7.01 20.26 -16.91
C VAL A 189 7.76 21.33 -16.15
N THR A 190 7.27 21.71 -14.97
CA THR A 190 7.91 22.66 -14.05
C THR A 190 8.22 22.00 -12.72
N ASP A 191 9.18 22.53 -11.97
CA ASP A 191 9.54 21.99 -10.66
C ASP A 191 8.39 22.08 -9.65
N GLU A 192 7.61 23.16 -9.71
CA GLU A 192 6.41 23.30 -8.87
C GLU A 192 5.33 22.28 -9.26
N GLY A 193 5.11 22.04 -10.55
CA GLY A 193 4.18 21.00 -11.00
C GLY A 193 4.62 19.59 -10.57
N LYS A 194 5.92 19.29 -10.66
CA LYS A 194 6.50 18.04 -10.14
C LYS A 194 6.21 17.92 -8.65
N ARG A 195 6.47 18.98 -7.88
CA ARG A 195 6.25 19.00 -6.43
C ARG A 195 4.80 18.75 -6.05
N LEU A 196 3.83 19.38 -6.72
CA LEU A 196 2.40 19.16 -6.47
C LEU A 196 1.99 17.71 -6.75
N ILE A 197 2.49 17.10 -7.82
CA ILE A 197 2.25 15.67 -8.10
C ILE A 197 2.85 14.77 -7.01
N GLN A 198 4.07 15.07 -6.57
CA GLN A 198 4.72 14.31 -5.51
C GLN A 198 3.98 14.44 -4.17
N THR A 199 3.53 15.65 -3.82
CA THR A 199 2.65 15.91 -2.67
C THR A 199 1.39 15.05 -2.73
N LEU A 200 0.71 15.03 -3.88
CA LEU A 200 -0.47 14.20 -4.10
C LEU A 200 -0.18 12.71 -3.83
N PHE A 201 0.92 12.17 -4.38
CA PHE A 201 1.28 10.77 -4.17
C PHE A 201 1.67 10.45 -2.73
N VAL A 202 2.31 11.37 -2.02
CA VAL A 202 2.60 11.18 -0.59
C VAL A 202 1.30 11.14 0.21
N MET A 203 0.38 12.08 -0.01
CA MET A 203 -0.88 12.17 0.74
C MET A 203 -1.87 11.04 0.43
N LEU A 204 -2.01 10.67 -0.86
CA LEU A 204 -3.00 9.67 -1.31
C LEU A 204 -2.39 8.29 -1.60
N GLY A 205 -1.07 8.12 -1.52
CA GLY A 205 -0.35 6.87 -1.78
C GLY A 205 0.49 6.44 -0.59
N GLU A 206 1.58 7.15 -0.32
CA GLU A 206 2.58 6.74 0.67
C GLU A 206 2.04 6.74 2.11
N ALA A 207 1.18 7.70 2.47
CA ALA A 207 0.52 7.75 3.77
C ALA A 207 -0.39 6.56 4.07
N GLN A 208 -0.87 5.86 3.03
CA GLN A 208 -1.62 4.61 3.21
C GLN A 208 -0.70 3.42 3.42
N ARG A 209 0.55 3.48 2.93
CA ARG A 209 1.51 2.38 3.01
C ARG A 209 2.33 2.42 4.30
N PHE A 210 2.58 3.61 4.85
CA PHE A 210 3.56 3.78 5.92
C PHE A 210 3.05 4.57 7.10
N GLY A 211 3.18 4.01 8.31
CA GLY A 211 2.78 4.65 9.56
C GLY A 211 3.48 5.97 9.88
N PRO A 212 4.81 6.10 9.68
CA PRO A 212 5.49 7.38 9.84
C PRO A 212 4.94 8.47 8.90
N VAL A 213 4.69 8.12 7.63
CA VAL A 213 4.14 9.07 6.64
C VAL A 213 2.70 9.42 6.96
N GLN A 214 1.88 8.44 7.37
CA GLN A 214 0.51 8.66 7.81
C GLN A 214 0.44 9.64 8.97
N ARG A 215 1.27 9.44 10.00
CA ARG A 215 1.34 10.34 11.17
C ARG A 215 1.76 11.75 10.75
N TYR A 216 2.71 11.87 9.83
CA TYR A 216 3.15 13.17 9.32
C TYR A 216 2.01 13.89 8.59
N VAL A 217 1.32 13.23 7.65
CA VAL A 217 0.17 13.80 6.93
C VAL A 217 -0.93 14.21 7.90
N LEU A 218 -1.31 13.34 8.84
CA LEU A 218 -2.38 13.62 9.81
C LEU A 218 -2.04 14.78 10.75
N TYR A 219 -0.78 14.89 11.17
CA TYR A 219 -0.34 15.92 12.10
C TYR A 219 -0.19 17.28 11.40
N TYR A 220 0.51 17.33 10.26
CA TYR A 220 0.89 18.60 9.63
C TYR A 220 -0.17 19.18 8.71
N ALA A 221 -0.93 18.36 7.98
CA ALA A 221 -2.02 18.88 7.16
C ALA A 221 -3.10 19.56 8.02
N MET A 222 -3.13 19.32 9.33
CA MET A 222 -4.23 19.70 10.23
C MET A 222 -3.84 20.69 11.33
N ARG A 223 -2.55 21.03 11.49
CA ARG A 223 -2.08 21.89 12.58
C ARG A 223 -1.73 23.29 12.06
N ASN A 224 -2.58 24.25 12.43
CA ASN A 224 -2.49 25.70 12.18
C ASN A 224 -2.38 26.10 10.69
N PRO A 225 -3.45 26.69 10.10
CA PRO A 225 -3.46 27.22 8.72
C PRO A 225 -2.33 28.18 8.37
N ALA A 226 -1.72 28.82 9.37
CA ALA A 226 -0.68 29.83 9.20
C ALA A 226 0.73 29.24 9.04
N THR A 227 0.93 27.94 9.26
CA THR A 227 2.24 27.30 9.16
C THR A 227 2.31 26.37 7.96
N HIS A 228 3.06 26.78 6.94
CA HIS A 228 3.47 25.92 5.84
C HIS A 228 4.57 24.98 6.34
N TYR A 229 4.29 23.67 6.37
CA TYR A 229 5.31 22.68 6.67
C TYR A 229 5.82 22.03 5.40
N VAL A 230 7.13 22.13 5.23
CA VAL A 230 7.85 21.47 4.15
C VAL A 230 8.30 20.11 4.66
N LEU A 231 7.67 19.05 4.17
CA LEU A 231 8.22 17.72 4.32
C LEU A 231 9.34 17.57 3.29
N ASP A 232 10.53 18.00 3.68
CA ASP A 232 11.71 17.70 2.90
C ASP A 232 12.13 16.25 3.15
N LEU A 233 11.66 15.36 2.27
CA LEU A 233 12.02 13.95 2.30
C LEU A 233 13.52 13.77 2.07
N LYS A 234 14.18 14.66 1.34
CA LYS A 234 15.63 14.60 1.12
C LYS A 234 16.42 14.73 2.42
N THR A 235 16.04 15.67 3.29
CA THR A 235 16.64 15.82 4.62
C THR A 235 16.08 14.82 5.64
N ASN A 236 14.85 14.34 5.46
CA ASN A 236 14.31 13.20 6.20
C ASN A 236 14.71 11.86 5.57
N THR A 237 16.00 11.54 5.65
CA THR A 237 16.60 10.34 5.06
C THR A 237 15.86 9.05 5.42
N TYR A 238 15.30 8.97 6.63
CA TYR A 238 14.49 7.84 7.05
C TYR A 238 13.21 7.65 6.20
N MET A 239 12.37 8.68 6.07
CA MET A 239 11.13 8.58 5.30
C MET A 239 11.42 8.38 3.81
N PHE A 240 12.44 9.05 3.29
CA PHE A 240 12.89 8.84 1.91
C PHE A 240 13.29 7.40 1.64
N ASN A 241 14.15 6.82 2.49
CA ASN A 241 14.58 5.44 2.35
C ASN A 241 13.41 4.46 2.48
N LEU A 242 12.46 4.73 3.37
CA LEU A 242 11.27 3.90 3.52
C LEU A 242 10.43 3.86 2.24
N ILE A 243 10.11 5.01 1.66
CA ILE A 243 9.32 5.13 0.44
C ILE A 243 10.07 4.47 -0.74
N LYS A 244 11.34 4.84 -0.93
CA LYS A 244 12.17 4.35 -2.05
C LYS A 244 12.37 2.84 -2.01
N ASN A 245 12.46 2.25 -0.81
CA ASN A 245 12.76 0.83 -0.64
C ASN A 245 11.53 -0.02 -0.27
N TRP A 246 10.30 0.46 -0.54
CA TRP A 246 9.07 -0.28 -0.19
C TRP A 246 9.07 -1.75 -0.65
N GLY A 247 9.54 -2.01 -1.88
CA GLY A 247 9.65 -3.36 -2.42
C GLY A 247 10.64 -4.23 -1.64
N LEU A 248 11.81 -3.70 -1.28
CA LEU A 248 12.80 -4.41 -0.48
C LEU A 248 12.26 -4.70 0.93
N THR A 249 11.62 -3.71 1.57
CA THR A 249 10.99 -3.88 2.88
C THR A 249 9.89 -4.93 2.84
N SER A 250 9.05 -4.93 1.79
CA SER A 250 7.99 -5.92 1.61
C SER A 250 8.57 -7.33 1.41
N ASN A 251 9.64 -7.47 0.62
CA ASN A 251 10.34 -8.73 0.43
C ASN A 251 10.96 -9.26 1.72
N ALA A 252 11.53 -8.38 2.56
CA ALA A 252 12.03 -8.74 3.88
C ALA A 252 10.91 -9.24 4.81
N ILE A 253 9.77 -8.55 4.87
CA ILE A 253 8.58 -8.97 5.64
C ILE A 253 8.12 -10.37 5.20
N LEU A 254 7.98 -10.60 3.89
CA LEU A 254 7.53 -11.89 3.35
C LEU A 254 8.57 -13.01 3.59
N SER A 255 9.87 -12.69 3.52
CA SER A 255 10.94 -13.65 3.80
C SER A 255 11.01 -14.05 5.27
N LEU A 256 10.88 -13.08 6.19
CA LEU A 256 10.75 -13.35 7.63
C LEU A 256 9.51 -14.21 7.92
N TRP A 257 8.41 -13.97 7.21
CA TRP A 257 7.21 -14.78 7.36
C TRP A 257 7.40 -16.23 6.90
N LEU A 258 8.09 -16.44 5.78
CA LEU A 258 8.46 -17.79 5.32
C LEU A 258 9.37 -18.52 6.30
N GLU A 259 10.35 -17.83 6.88
CA GLU A 259 11.23 -18.38 7.92
C GLU A 259 10.41 -18.89 9.12
N ILE A 260 9.48 -18.07 9.63
CA ILE A 260 8.59 -18.45 10.73
C ILE A 260 7.72 -19.66 10.35
N LEU A 261 7.17 -19.71 9.14
CA LEU A 261 6.35 -20.84 8.71
C LEU A 261 7.16 -22.13 8.61
N ASN A 262 8.35 -22.09 8.00
CA ASN A 262 9.22 -23.26 7.89
C ASN A 262 9.71 -23.75 9.25
N GLY A 263 10.05 -22.83 10.17
CA GLY A 263 10.44 -23.19 11.53
C GLY A 263 9.33 -23.85 12.34
N ASN A 264 8.06 -23.61 11.99
CA ASN A 264 6.90 -24.25 12.62
C ASN A 264 6.44 -25.53 11.90
N MET A 265 6.95 -25.80 10.69
CA MET A 265 6.62 -26.96 9.85
C MET A 265 7.47 -28.21 10.17
N LEU A 266 8.03 -28.32 11.38
CA LEU A 266 8.69 -29.54 11.86
C LEU A 266 7.66 -30.67 12.05
N ILE A 267 7.14 -31.20 10.93
CA ILE A 267 6.38 -32.43 10.87
C ILE A 267 7.40 -33.57 11.06
N PRO A 268 7.24 -34.45 12.05
CA PRO A 268 8.28 -35.39 12.48
C PRO A 268 8.82 -36.37 11.42
N ASP A 269 8.13 -36.56 10.29
CA ASP A 269 8.34 -37.71 9.39
C ASP A 269 9.16 -37.43 8.11
N HIS A 270 9.59 -36.18 7.84
CA HIS A 270 10.41 -35.83 6.66
C HIS A 270 11.70 -35.08 7.00
N ARG A 271 12.46 -35.57 7.99
CA ARG A 271 13.56 -34.84 8.63
C ARG A 271 14.81 -34.55 7.77
N VAL A 272 14.98 -35.17 6.61
CA VAL A 272 16.28 -35.14 5.91
C VAL A 272 16.45 -33.93 4.96
N ASP A 273 15.35 -33.29 4.50
CA ASP A 273 15.42 -32.11 3.61
C ASP A 273 14.84 -30.81 4.24
N ILE A 274 14.31 -30.89 5.46
CA ILE A 274 13.75 -29.74 6.17
C ILE A 274 14.87 -28.85 6.74
N ALA A 275 15.99 -29.43 7.18
CA ALA A 275 17.08 -28.66 7.77
C ALA A 275 17.81 -27.77 6.75
N SER A 276 18.08 -28.30 5.55
CA SER A 276 18.60 -27.56 4.39
C SER A 276 17.65 -26.43 3.98
N GLU A 277 16.35 -26.73 3.92
CA GLU A 277 15.34 -25.74 3.53
C GLU A 277 15.18 -24.63 4.58
N VAL A 278 15.14 -24.98 5.87
CA VAL A 278 15.11 -24.00 6.98
C VAL A 278 16.36 -23.11 6.97
N ALA A 279 17.55 -23.68 6.79
CA ALA A 279 18.80 -22.92 6.68
C ALA A 279 18.78 -21.96 5.48
N PHE A 280 18.31 -22.42 4.31
CA PHE A 280 18.19 -21.58 3.11
C PHE A 280 17.28 -20.37 3.33
N TYR A 281 16.12 -20.54 3.95
CA TYR A 281 15.20 -19.43 4.19
C TYR A 281 15.67 -18.48 5.28
N LYS A 282 16.41 -18.98 6.27
CA LYS A 282 17.09 -18.17 7.28
C LYS A 282 18.16 -17.28 6.66
N ASP A 283 19.04 -17.83 5.82
CA ASP A 283 20.06 -17.04 5.12
C ASP A 283 19.40 -15.97 4.23
N LYS A 284 18.30 -16.35 3.55
CA LYS A 284 17.56 -15.43 2.68
C LYS A 284 16.88 -14.30 3.47
N SER A 285 16.24 -14.58 4.60
CA SER A 285 15.58 -13.55 5.42
C SER A 285 16.61 -12.63 6.07
N GLN A 286 17.72 -13.17 6.58
CA GLN A 286 18.82 -12.39 7.12
C GLN A 286 19.44 -11.48 6.07
N ALA A 287 19.73 -12.00 4.87
CA ALA A 287 20.22 -11.18 3.76
C ALA A 287 19.22 -10.10 3.32
N ALA A 288 17.91 -10.36 3.40
CA ALA A 288 16.88 -9.35 3.13
C ALA A 288 16.86 -8.24 4.20
N VAL A 289 16.97 -8.60 5.48
CA VAL A 289 17.03 -7.66 6.61
C VAL A 289 18.30 -6.81 6.57
N VAL A 290 19.46 -7.42 6.28
CA VAL A 290 20.73 -6.71 6.11
C VAL A 290 20.62 -5.69 4.98
N ARG A 291 20.13 -6.09 3.80
CA ARG A 291 19.94 -5.17 2.66
C ARG A 291 19.02 -4.00 2.98
N VAL A 292 17.92 -4.23 3.69
CA VAL A 292 17.02 -3.14 4.13
C VAL A 292 17.77 -2.20 5.09
N THR A 293 18.55 -2.74 6.02
CA THR A 293 19.33 -1.97 6.99
C THR A 293 20.41 -1.12 6.31
N GLU A 294 21.18 -1.70 5.40
CA GLU A 294 22.22 -1.03 4.59
C GLU A 294 21.65 0.11 3.75
N LYS A 295 20.39 -0.01 3.29
CA LYS A 295 19.69 1.05 2.54
C LYS A 295 19.15 2.18 3.41
N GLY A 296 19.59 2.27 4.66
CA GLY A 296 19.26 3.38 5.54
C GLY A 296 17.86 3.29 6.15
N CYS A 297 17.24 2.11 6.09
CA CYS A 297 15.97 1.84 6.74
C CYS A 297 16.17 1.35 8.20
N TYR A 298 17.33 1.58 8.81
CA TYR A 298 17.70 1.17 10.18
C TYR A 298 16.66 1.55 11.25
N ASN A 299 16.03 2.71 11.10
CA ASN A 299 14.97 3.16 12.01
C ASN A 299 13.66 2.37 11.86
N LEU A 300 13.45 1.62 10.77
CA LEU A 300 12.30 0.70 10.63
C LEU A 300 12.40 -0.46 11.61
N LEU A 301 13.63 -0.83 11.93
CA LEU A 301 13.93 -1.94 12.79
C LEU A 301 14.19 -1.51 14.22
N LYS A 302 14.65 -0.25 14.45
CA LYS A 302 14.99 0.37 15.75
C LYS A 302 15.19 -0.71 16.82
N PHE A 303 16.14 -1.60 16.52
CA PHE A 303 16.64 -2.53 17.49
C PHE A 303 17.41 -1.63 18.44
N GLU A 304 16.93 -1.55 19.69
CA GLU A 304 17.76 -1.05 20.77
C GLU A 304 19.15 -1.70 20.65
N LYS A 305 20.19 -0.90 20.89
CA LYS A 305 21.61 -1.17 20.60
C LYS A 305 22.19 -2.46 21.23
N ASP A 306 21.36 -3.27 21.89
CA ASP A 306 21.75 -4.44 22.69
C ASP A 306 21.73 -5.77 21.89
N PHE A 307 21.57 -5.72 20.57
CA PHE A 307 21.46 -6.93 19.72
C PHE A 307 22.75 -7.35 19.00
N PHE A 308 23.84 -6.60 19.15
CA PHE A 308 25.16 -7.15 18.87
C PHE A 308 25.50 -8.09 20.03
N TRP A 309 26.00 -9.29 19.73
CA TRP A 309 26.14 -10.47 20.62
C TRP A 309 24.90 -11.37 20.68
N ILE A 310 24.54 -11.96 19.54
CA ILE A 310 23.76 -13.21 19.51
C ILE A 310 24.76 -14.37 19.55
N ASP A 311 24.74 -15.11 20.65
CA ASP A 311 25.41 -16.39 20.80
C ASP A 311 24.56 -17.49 20.12
N ILE A 312 25.20 -18.33 19.31
CA ILE A 312 24.60 -19.09 18.18
C ILE A 312 23.84 -20.36 18.62
N GLU A 313 23.73 -20.65 19.92
CA GLU A 313 23.36 -22.00 20.36
C GLU A 313 21.87 -22.29 20.63
N ARG A 314 20.90 -21.41 20.35
CA ARG A 314 19.48 -21.70 20.69
C ARG A 314 18.44 -21.32 19.62
N GLY A 315 17.98 -22.32 18.86
CA GLY A 315 16.98 -22.20 17.78
C GLY A 315 15.60 -21.62 18.14
N GLU A 316 15.21 -21.58 19.43
CA GLU A 316 13.97 -20.90 19.84
C GLU A 316 14.10 -19.36 19.90
N TYR A 317 15.32 -18.83 20.05
CA TYR A 317 15.56 -17.39 20.16
C TYR A 317 15.42 -16.68 18.81
N GLU A 318 15.83 -17.35 17.72
CA GLU A 318 15.83 -16.81 16.37
C GLU A 318 14.40 -16.63 15.82
N GLN A 319 13.50 -17.58 16.08
CA GLN A 319 12.08 -17.41 15.73
C GLN A 319 11.43 -16.25 16.49
N ARG A 320 11.79 -16.03 17.76
CA ARG A 320 11.31 -14.88 18.55
C ARG A 320 11.83 -13.57 17.98
N PHE A 321 13.08 -13.55 17.52
CA PHE A 321 13.66 -12.39 16.85
C PHE A 321 12.95 -12.08 15.53
N ALA A 322 12.77 -13.08 14.65
CA ALA A 322 12.04 -12.93 13.39
C ALA A 322 10.62 -12.41 13.64
N MET A 323 9.94 -12.93 14.66
CA MET A 323 8.60 -12.47 15.06
C MET A 323 8.58 -11.03 15.60
N LYS A 324 9.61 -10.62 16.38
CA LYS A 324 9.75 -9.24 16.87
C LYS A 324 10.01 -8.28 15.71
N ALA A 325 10.93 -8.63 14.81
CA ALA A 325 11.22 -7.87 13.60
C ALA A 325 9.97 -7.72 12.72
N LEU A 326 9.24 -8.82 12.51
CA LEU A 326 8.00 -8.83 11.76
C LEU A 326 6.95 -7.90 12.38
N LYS A 327 6.77 -7.90 13.70
CA LYS A 327 5.85 -6.99 14.41
C LYS A 327 6.22 -5.51 14.29
N THR A 328 7.51 -5.18 14.25
CA THR A 328 7.95 -3.79 14.09
C THR A 328 7.76 -3.32 12.65
N LEU A 329 8.12 -4.17 11.67
CA LEU A 329 8.02 -3.88 10.25
C LEU A 329 6.55 -3.86 9.80
N ALA A 330 5.83 -4.95 10.02
CA ALA A 330 4.41 -5.09 9.75
C ALA A 330 3.62 -4.66 10.99
N GLY A 331 2.91 -3.54 10.92
CA GLY A 331 1.94 -3.10 11.94
C GLY A 331 2.38 -1.85 12.69
N GLY A 332 3.69 -1.59 12.73
CA GLY A 332 4.27 -0.32 13.16
C GLY A 332 4.54 0.62 12.00
N ASN A 333 5.47 0.23 11.13
CA ASN A 333 6.01 1.12 10.10
C ASN A 333 5.39 0.92 8.71
N VAL A 334 5.06 -0.31 8.35
CA VAL A 334 4.42 -0.66 7.07
C VAL A 334 2.99 -1.12 7.35
N TYR A 335 2.05 -0.50 6.66
CA TYR A 335 0.62 -0.80 6.70
C TYR A 335 0.12 -1.59 5.50
N LEU A 336 0.84 -1.51 4.37
CA LEU A 336 0.53 -2.27 3.16
C LEU A 336 1.80 -2.91 2.61
N VAL A 337 1.79 -4.23 2.48
CA VAL A 337 2.92 -5.00 1.93
C VAL A 337 2.76 -5.09 0.41
N LYS A 338 3.82 -4.75 -0.33
CA LYS A 338 3.85 -4.92 -1.78
C LYS A 338 3.81 -6.41 -2.13
N TYR A 339 2.99 -6.75 -3.10
CA TYR A 339 2.86 -8.11 -3.59
C TYR A 339 4.17 -8.63 -4.23
N ASP A 340 4.58 -9.85 -3.87
CA ASP A 340 5.69 -10.60 -4.48
C ASP A 340 5.17 -11.99 -4.90
N PRO A 341 5.09 -12.31 -6.21
CA PRO A 341 4.43 -13.53 -6.66
C PRO A 341 5.09 -14.80 -6.14
N ILE A 342 6.42 -14.81 -6.06
CA ILE A 342 7.20 -15.98 -5.70
C ILE A 342 7.09 -16.23 -4.20
N LEU A 343 7.34 -15.20 -3.38
CA LEU A 343 7.30 -15.36 -1.93
C LEU A 343 5.88 -15.64 -1.43
N VAL A 344 4.88 -14.95 -1.98
CA VAL A 344 3.49 -15.14 -1.58
C VAL A 344 2.99 -16.55 -1.94
N GLN A 345 3.28 -17.05 -3.14
CA GLN A 345 2.94 -18.44 -3.51
C GLN A 345 3.59 -19.44 -2.55
N LYS A 346 4.87 -19.25 -2.21
CA LYS A 346 5.57 -20.09 -1.24
C LYS A 346 4.93 -20.07 0.15
N ILE A 347 4.47 -18.90 0.61
CA ILE A 347 3.76 -18.77 1.88
C ILE A 347 2.45 -19.56 1.85
N LEU A 348 1.67 -19.40 0.78
CA LEU A 348 0.40 -20.10 0.60
C LEU A 348 0.57 -21.62 0.62
N MET A 349 1.59 -22.15 -0.04
CA MET A 349 1.92 -23.58 -0.03
C MET A 349 2.16 -24.12 1.40
N ARG A 350 2.68 -23.30 2.31
CA ARG A 350 3.08 -23.70 3.68
C ARG A 350 1.97 -23.52 4.72
N LEU A 351 1.01 -22.63 4.48
CA LEU A 351 -0.11 -22.39 5.41
C LEU A 351 -1.14 -23.54 5.47
N GLY A 352 -1.01 -24.56 4.61
CA GLY A 352 -1.97 -25.64 4.48
C GLY A 352 -3.24 -25.17 3.76
N GLY A 353 -3.64 -25.87 2.69
CA GLY A 353 -4.83 -25.55 1.90
C GLY A 353 -4.59 -25.00 0.49
N TYR A 354 -3.34 -24.79 0.08
CA TYR A 354 -3.02 -24.45 -1.30
C TYR A 354 -2.92 -25.72 -2.16
N ARG A 355 -3.95 -25.98 -2.98
CA ARG A 355 -3.99 -27.11 -3.95
C ARG A 355 -3.26 -26.82 -5.26
N GLY A 356 -2.47 -25.75 -5.34
CA GLY A 356 -1.88 -25.32 -6.62
C GLY A 356 -2.94 -24.71 -7.56
N CYS A 357 -2.46 -23.97 -8.56
CA CYS A 357 -3.26 -23.44 -9.65
C CYS A 357 -3.23 -24.36 -10.89
N PHE A 358 -2.98 -25.66 -10.70
CA PHE A 358 -2.86 -26.65 -11.78
C PHE A 358 -3.87 -27.80 -11.70
N ASP A 359 -4.80 -27.79 -10.74
CA ASP A 359 -5.92 -28.75 -10.71
C ASP A 359 -7.22 -28.07 -11.16
N SER A 360 -7.31 -27.76 -12.46
CA SER A 360 -8.53 -27.80 -13.27
C SER A 360 -8.21 -27.51 -14.73
#